data_AF-A0A9D0BWE5-F1
#
_entry.id   AF-A0A9D0BWE5-F1
#
_cell.length_a   1.000
_cell.length_b   1.000
_cell.length_c   1.000
_cell.angle_alpha   90.00
_cell.angle_beta   90.00
_cell.angle_gamma   90.00
#
_symmetry.space_group_name_H-M   'P 1'
#
loop_
_entity.id
_entity.type
_entity.pdbx_description
1 polymer ?
#
loop_
_entity_poly.entity_id
_entity_poly.type
_entity_poly.pdbx_seq_one_letter_code
_entity_poly.pdbx_strand_id
1 'polypeptide(L)'
;MIDISEEFETKFRALKAYRSQFYNPEWPEEQTFISSNWFMESVEFRARHFGWMAGVKYGEPFWIREPMAIDDPLPIFSRKIV
;
A
#
# COMPACT_ATOMS: atom_id res chain seq x y z
N MET A 1 -9.39 2.97 -4.84
CA MET A 1 -7.94 2.93 -4.52
C MET A 1 -7.31 4.22 -4.97
N ILE A 2 -6.17 4.60 -4.40
CA ILE A 2 -5.45 5.84 -4.72
C ILE A 2 -4.04 5.46 -5.21
N ASP A 3 -3.58 6.08 -6.29
CA ASP A 3 -2.18 5.97 -6.72
C ASP A 3 -1.30 6.67 -5.68
N ILE A 4 -0.38 5.92 -5.09
CA ILE A 4 0.57 6.40 -4.07
C ILE A 4 2.01 6.23 -4.54
N SER A 5 2.23 6.17 -5.85
CA SER A 5 3.54 5.82 -6.41
C SER A 5 4.65 6.80 -6.02
N GLU A 6 4.32 8.08 -5.85
CA GLU A 6 5.25 9.13 -5.43
C GLU A 6 5.46 9.13 -3.90
N GLU A 7 4.45 8.73 -3.15
CA GLU A 7 4.43 8.77 -1.68
C GLU A 7 4.87 7.46 -1.03
N PHE A 8 4.94 6.35 -1.79
CA PHE A 8 5.17 5.01 -1.25
C PHE A 8 6.44 4.93 -0.41
N GLU A 9 7.53 5.57 -0.85
CA GLU A 9 8.78 5.61 -0.09
C GLU A 9 8.63 6.33 1.25
N THR A 10 7.85 7.43 1.28
CA THR A 10 7.56 8.16 2.51
C THR A 10 6.70 7.31 3.45
N LYS A 11 5.68 6.63 2.93
CA LYS A 11 4.87 5.66 3.69
C LYS A 11 5.74 4.55 4.28
N PHE A 12 6.64 3.97 3.48
CA PHE A 12 7.47 2.84 3.90
C PHE A 12 8.50 3.26 4.97
N ARG A 13 9.08 4.47 4.85
CA ARG A 13 9.91 5.07 5.92
C ARG A 13 9.10 5.33 7.19
N ALA A 14 7.86 5.82 7.08
CA ALA A 14 7.01 6.06 8.24
C ALA A 14 6.72 4.77 9.02
N LEU A 15 6.51 3.63 8.34
CA LEU A 15 6.39 2.33 9.00
C LEU A 15 7.68 1.95 9.74
N LYS A 16 8.84 2.04 9.06
CA LYS A 16 10.15 1.72 9.65
C LYS A 16 10.53 2.60 10.84
N ALA A 17 9.94 3.79 10.99
CA ALA A 17 10.18 4.68 12.12
C ALA A 17 9.70 4.09 13.46
N TYR A 18 8.66 3.25 13.46
CA TYR A 18 8.17 2.56 14.66
C TYR A 18 8.98 1.29 14.94
N ARG A 19 10.23 1.49 15.36
CA ARG A 19 11.26 0.44 15.53
C ARG A 19 10.88 -0.73 16.44
N SER A 20 9.97 -0.53 17.39
CA SER A 20 9.49 -1.58 18.29
C SER A 20 8.26 -2.33 17.78
N GLN A 21 7.65 -1.90 16.67
CA GLN A 21 6.41 -2.47 16.15
C GLN A 21 6.61 -3.19 14.81
N PHE A 22 7.46 -2.62 13.93
CA PHE A 22 7.78 -3.21 12.62
C PHE A 22 9.18 -3.81 12.58
N TYR A 23 9.50 -4.47 11.48
CA TYR A 23 10.75 -5.21 11.32
C TYR A 23 12.00 -4.39 11.65
N ASN A 24 12.70 -4.84 12.69
CA ASN A 24 13.99 -4.34 13.12
C ASN A 24 14.84 -5.54 13.60
N PRO A 25 15.90 -5.94 12.87
CA PRO A 25 16.72 -7.09 13.24
C PRO A 25 17.53 -6.90 14.52
N GLU A 26 17.69 -5.65 14.97
CA GLU A 26 18.41 -5.30 16.20
C GLU A 26 17.50 -5.26 17.44
N TRP A 27 16.19 -5.48 17.27
CA TRP A 27 15.26 -5.41 18.39
C TRP A 27 15.37 -6.67 19.28
N PRO A 28 15.60 -6.52 20.60
CA PRO A 28 15.94 -7.64 21.47
C PRO A 28 14.73 -8.45 21.97
N GLU A 29 13.51 -8.01 21.70
CA GLU A 29 12.29 -8.70 22.15
C GLU A 29 11.79 -9.75 21.16
N GLU A 30 10.88 -10.60 21.63
CA GLU A 30 10.26 -11.63 20.81
C GLU A 30 9.47 -11.02 19.64
N GLN A 31 9.66 -11.58 18.45
CA GLN A 31 8.99 -11.09 17.25
C GLN A 31 7.51 -11.45 17.26
N THR A 32 6.68 -10.45 17.00
CA THR A 32 5.28 -10.64 16.60
C THR A 32 5.20 -10.84 15.09
N PHE A 33 4.00 -11.21 14.61
CA PHE A 33 3.72 -11.22 13.18
C PHE A 33 3.99 -9.87 12.51
N ILE A 34 3.63 -8.75 13.15
CA ILE A 34 3.79 -7.39 12.59
C ILE A 34 5.27 -7.00 12.50
N SER A 35 6.10 -7.42 13.45
CA SER A 35 7.54 -7.17 13.45
C SER A 35 8.34 -8.13 12.56
N SER A 36 7.69 -9.06 11.86
CA SER A 36 8.36 -9.93 10.91
C SER A 36 8.75 -9.19 9.63
N ASN A 37 9.85 -9.59 8.99
CA ASN A 37 10.20 -9.07 7.66
C ASN A 37 9.09 -9.37 6.63
N TRP A 38 8.47 -10.55 6.77
CA TRP A 38 7.35 -10.97 5.92
C TRP A 38 6.18 -9.98 5.97
N PHE A 39 5.85 -9.40 7.13
CA PHE A 39 4.80 -8.39 7.23
C PHE A 39 5.16 -7.14 6.42
N MET A 40 6.40 -6.66 6.51
CA MET A 40 6.87 -5.50 5.74
C MET A 40 6.83 -5.77 4.24
N GLU A 41 7.28 -6.96 3.81
CA GLU A 41 7.14 -7.41 2.42
C GLU A 41 5.67 -7.46 2.00
N SER A 42 4.77 -7.95 2.87
CA SER A 42 3.34 -8.02 2.60
C SER A 42 2.72 -6.63 2.35
N VAL A 43 3.22 -5.59 3.03
CA VAL A 43 2.76 -4.21 2.81
C VAL A 43 3.13 -3.74 1.41
N GLU A 44 4.38 -3.98 0.99
CA GLU A 44 4.83 -3.65 -0.36
C GLU A 44 4.07 -4.47 -1.42
N PHE A 45 3.95 -5.79 -1.22
CA PHE A 45 3.23 -6.66 -2.16
C PHE A 45 1.78 -6.24 -2.35
N ARG A 46 1.06 -5.88 -1.28
CA ARG A 46 -0.31 -5.37 -1.40
C ARG A 46 -0.34 -4.07 -2.22
N ALA A 47 0.54 -3.12 -1.92
CA ALA A 47 0.60 -1.87 -2.67
C ALA A 47 0.89 -2.11 -4.16
N ARG A 48 1.82 -3.02 -4.48
CA ARG A 48 2.10 -3.40 -5.89
C ARG A 48 0.95 -4.13 -6.55
N HIS A 49 0.27 -5.02 -5.84
CA HIS A 49 -0.88 -5.76 -6.35
C HIS A 49 -2.03 -4.84 -6.73
N PHE A 50 -2.39 -3.90 -5.84
CA PHE A 50 -3.42 -2.90 -6.14
C PHE A 50 -2.96 -1.89 -7.19
N GLY A 51 -1.67 -1.52 -7.18
CA GLY A 51 -1.08 -0.70 -8.23
C GLY A 51 -1.24 -1.35 -9.61
N TRP A 52 -0.89 -2.62 -9.74
CA TRP A 52 -1.04 -3.39 -10.98
C TRP A 52 -2.49 -3.41 -11.48
N MET A 53 -3.47 -3.64 -10.59
CA MET A 53 -4.89 -3.59 -10.95
C MET A 53 -5.36 -2.22 -11.46
N ALA A 54 -4.71 -1.13 -11.05
CA ALA A 54 -5.00 0.23 -11.50
C ALA A 54 -4.06 0.77 -12.60
N GLY A 55 -3.09 -0.03 -13.05
CA GLY A 55 -2.09 0.41 -14.03
C GLY A 55 -1.11 1.46 -13.49
N VAL A 56 -0.80 1.42 -12.19
CA VAL A 56 0.17 2.31 -11.51
C VAL A 56 1.19 1.49 -10.70
N LYS A 57 2.28 2.09 -10.22
CA LYS A 57 3.35 1.33 -9.54
C LYS A 57 2.92 0.83 -8.16
N TYR A 58 2.27 1.70 -7.38
CA TYR A 58 1.75 1.39 -6.05
C TYR A 58 0.34 1.98 -5.88
N GLY A 59 -0.60 1.16 -5.44
CA GLY A 59 -1.98 1.57 -5.17
C GLY A 59 -2.39 1.26 -3.73
N GLU A 60 -3.04 2.21 -3.07
CA GLU A 60 -3.63 2.01 -1.74
C GLU A 60 -5.13 1.68 -1.86
N PRO A 61 -5.57 0.48 -1.45
CA PRO A 61 -6.98 0.13 -1.44
C PRO A 61 -7.72 0.84 -0.29
N PHE A 62 -8.96 1.23 -0.55
CA PHE A 62 -9.88 1.75 0.45
C PHE A 62 -11.19 0.98 0.38
N TRP A 63 -11.81 0.76 1.53
CA TRP A 63 -13.15 0.20 1.64
C TRP A 63 -14.12 1.30 2.05
N ILE A 64 -15.25 1.34 1.35
CA ILE A 64 -16.37 2.26 1.64
C ILE A 64 -17.63 1.43 1.79
N ARG A 65 -18.52 1.82 2.70
CA ARG A 65 -19.79 1.12 2.92
C ARG A 65 -20.84 1.61 1.92
N GLU A 66 -20.85 2.90 1.68
CA GLU A 66 -21.79 3.57 0.80
C GLU A 66 -21.29 3.54 -0.65
N PRO A 67 -22.19 3.58 -1.66
CA PRO A 67 -21.80 3.72 -3.05
C PRO A 67 -21.03 5.03 -3.30
N MET A 68 -19.99 4.96 -4.12
CA MET A 68 -19.27 6.15 -4.59
C MET A 68 -20.01 6.77 -5.79
N ALA A 69 -20.40 8.03 -5.66
CA ALA A 69 -20.89 8.80 -6.80
C ALA A 69 -19.72 9.11 -7.75
N ILE A 70 -19.98 8.97 -9.06
CA ILE A 70 -19.02 9.27 -10.12
C ILE A 70 -19.70 10.28 -11.04
N ASP A 71 -19.07 11.43 -11.25
CA ASP A 71 -19.63 12.51 -12.06
C ASP A 71 -19.69 12.15 -13.55
N ASP A 72 -18.64 11.53 -14.08
CA ASP A 72 -18.58 11.01 -15.44
C ASP A 72 -17.84 9.66 -15.46
N PRO A 73 -18.46 8.56 -15.93
CA PRO A 73 -17.82 7.26 -16.01
C PRO A 73 -16.87 7.10 -17.22
N LEU A 74 -16.97 7.94 -18.26
CA LEU A 74 -16.17 7.77 -19.49
C LEU A 74 -14.65 7.84 -19.26
N PRO A 75 -14.11 8.75 -18.42
CA PRO A 75 -12.68 8.79 -18.13
C PRO A 75 -12.14 7.47 -17.56
N ILE A 76 -12.95 6.73 -16.79
CA ILE A 76 -12.54 5.45 -16.16
C ILE A 76 -12.21 4.39 -17.22
N PHE A 77 -13.01 4.31 -18.29
CA PHE A 77 -12.83 3.34 -19.35
C PHE A 77 -11.79 3.76 -20.41
N SER A 78 -11.40 5.04 -20.41
CA SER A 78 -10.45 5.59 -21.39
C SER A 78 -8.98 5.34 -21.03
N ARG A 79 -8.70 4.87 -19.81
CA ARG A 79 -7.34 4.70 -19.30
C ARG A 79 -6.64 3.53 -19.98
N LYS A 80 -5.62 3.83 -20.79
CA LYS A 80 -4.77 2.79 -21.42
C LYS A 80 -3.89 2.16 -20.35
N ILE A 81 -4.00 0.85 -20.20
CA ILE A 81 -3.01 0.05 -19.48
C ILE A 81 -1.86 -0.15 -20.47
N VAL A 82 -0.75 0.56 -20.25
CA VAL A 82 0.50 0.42 -21.00
C VAL A 82 1.52 -0.25 -20.10
#